data_AF-A0A9Q0RQD9-F1
#
_entry.id   AF-A0A9Q0RQD9-F1
#
_cell.length_a   1.000
_cell.length_b   1.000
_cell.length_c   1.000
_cell.angle_alpha   90.00
_cell.angle_beta   90.00
_cell.angle_gamma   90.00
#
_symmetry.space_group_name_H-M   'P 1'
#
loop_
_entity.id
_entity.type
_entity.pdbx_description
1 polymer ?
#
loop_
_entity_poly.entity_id
_entity_poly.type
_entity_poly.pdbx_seq_one_letter_code
_entity_poly.pdbx_strand_id
1 'polypeptide(L)'
;MISDFIVSTNDCSTNLWIGGTNYIPIIPIDEKNSNESQYILNQMSYCLTNLTSNPENFQFSSPHSSAFLNLNPFNEDITSDLYLNGNEKGHYIFNKPGKGFDPTYNEVIITYPEQTIQGQSIFLDVNYDGTLDHLIPVCMDKKATSFNDCRQIGIMALDRTTKSWFNVLDEIRDDDIVNSKRTLSFSNQSFFGDLEIWAPVTLRVGDLNYDTYPDLVTVFVDCDSSRSRTFAVILFNVAHNDSGTVNPFGRKFKLGWMSDTPENVALATVFDLYNNGRLVVLFTIETNATTYQTIYYDYFIEKAVYYSF
;
A
#
# COMPACT_ATOMS: atom_id res chain seq x y z
N MET A 1 2.53 10.16 8.88
CA MET A 1 1.41 9.41 9.51
C MET A 1 0.29 9.39 8.49
N ILE A 2 0.11 8.28 7.77
CA ILE A 2 -1.00 8.07 6.84
C ILE A 2 -2.19 7.68 7.73
N SER A 3 -3.22 8.52 7.81
CA SER A 3 -4.44 8.18 8.55
C SER A 3 -5.47 7.59 7.58
N ASP A 4 -5.63 6.27 7.61
CA ASP A 4 -6.68 5.58 6.88
C ASP A 4 -7.90 5.41 7.78
N PHE A 5 -8.93 6.24 7.62
CA PHE A 5 -10.29 5.85 8.01
C PHE A 5 -11.27 6.29 6.94
N ILE A 6 -11.60 5.32 6.10
CA ILE A 6 -12.61 5.42 5.07
C ILE A 6 -13.77 4.52 5.51
N VAL A 7 -14.96 5.09 5.64
CA VAL A 7 -16.15 4.36 6.12
C VAL A 7 -17.17 4.26 5.00
N SER A 8 -17.69 3.05 4.76
CA SER A 8 -18.78 2.79 3.82
C SER A 8 -20.15 3.05 4.45
N THR A 9 -21.06 3.67 3.69
CA THR A 9 -22.45 3.96 4.12
C THR A 9 -23.45 3.66 3.00
N ASN A 10 -24.74 3.65 3.32
CA ASN A 10 -25.81 3.29 2.38
C ASN A 10 -26.00 4.32 1.24
N ASP A 11 -25.65 5.59 1.46
CA ASP A 11 -25.88 6.69 0.51
C ASP A 11 -24.59 7.13 -0.22
N CYS A 12 -23.43 6.78 0.32
CA CYS A 12 -22.13 6.89 -0.31
C CYS A 12 -21.24 5.75 0.21
N SER A 13 -20.68 4.96 -0.71
CA SER A 13 -19.85 3.80 -0.35
C SER A 13 -18.57 4.18 0.39
N THR A 14 -18.22 5.48 0.49
CA THR A 14 -16.91 5.92 0.96
C THR A 14 -16.93 7.39 1.41
N ASN A 15 -17.12 7.64 2.71
CA ASN A 15 -17.11 8.99 3.29
C ASN A 15 -15.80 9.29 4.03
N LEU A 16 -15.27 10.50 3.80
CA LEU A 16 -14.28 11.13 4.67
C LEU A 16 -15.01 11.84 5.81
N TRP A 17 -14.78 11.37 7.03
CA TRP A 17 -15.30 12.00 8.23
C TRP A 17 -14.25 12.96 8.78
N ILE A 18 -14.54 14.26 8.74
CA ILE A 18 -13.65 15.26 9.32
C ILE A 18 -14.11 15.47 10.77
N GLY A 19 -13.22 15.20 11.71
CA GLY A 19 -13.47 15.51 13.13
C GLY A 19 -13.72 17.01 13.30
N GLY A 20 -14.90 17.37 13.80
CA GLY A 20 -15.28 18.75 14.05
C GLY A 20 -16.77 18.90 14.30
N THR A 21 -17.14 19.78 15.23
CA THR A 21 -18.55 20.11 15.53
C THR A 21 -18.86 21.49 14.98
N ASN A 22 -19.63 21.57 13.90
CA ASN A 22 -20.27 22.84 13.53
C ASN A 22 -21.63 22.91 14.23
N TYR A 23 -21.73 23.81 15.20
CA TYR A 23 -22.99 24.19 15.82
C TYR A 23 -23.77 25.04 14.82
N ILE A 24 -24.74 24.45 14.12
CA ILE A 24 -25.71 25.24 13.34
C ILE A 24 -26.81 25.67 14.30
N PRO A 25 -26.96 26.98 14.60
CA PRO A 25 -28.11 27.44 15.37
C PRO A 25 -29.36 27.26 14.52
N ILE A 26 -30.30 26.43 14.99
CA ILE A 26 -31.66 26.45 14.46
C ILE A 26 -32.27 27.75 14.97
N ILE A 27 -32.57 28.69 14.07
CA ILE A 27 -33.45 29.82 14.39
C ILE A 27 -34.87 29.27 14.31
N PRO A 28 -35.62 29.18 15.42
CA PRO A 28 -36.99 28.70 15.38
C PRO A 28 -37.82 29.65 14.51
N ILE A 29 -38.47 29.09 13.48
CA ILE A 29 -39.49 29.81 12.73
C ILE A 29 -40.76 29.75 13.60
N ASP A 30 -41.06 30.90 14.22
CA ASP A 30 -42.22 31.25 15.06
C ASP A 30 -42.16 31.03 16.60
N GLU A 31 -42.01 32.19 17.25
CA GLU A 31 -42.54 32.69 18.52
C GLU A 31 -43.42 31.76 19.40
N LYS A 32 -42.84 31.28 20.50
CA LYS A 32 -43.14 31.71 21.89
C LYS A 32 -42.61 30.67 22.88
N ASN A 33 -41.65 31.09 23.72
CA ASN A 33 -41.24 30.45 24.96
C ASN A 33 -40.46 29.12 24.89
N SER A 34 -39.24 29.14 24.36
CA SER A 34 -38.20 28.24 24.84
C SER A 34 -36.81 28.88 24.72
N ASN A 35 -36.16 29.12 25.86
CA ASN A 35 -34.74 29.55 25.94
C ASN A 35 -33.79 28.34 25.77
N GLU A 36 -34.14 27.37 24.94
CA GLU A 36 -33.28 26.24 24.60
C GLU A 36 -32.94 26.32 23.11
N SER A 37 -31.75 26.85 22.81
CA SER A 37 -31.14 26.68 21.51
C SER A 37 -30.86 25.19 21.31
N GLN A 38 -31.67 24.50 20.50
CA GLN A 38 -31.35 23.16 20.04
C GLN A 38 -30.24 23.27 18.98
N TYR A 39 -29.11 22.64 19.26
CA TYR A 39 -28.01 22.49 18.32
C TYR A 39 -28.05 21.09 17.73
N ILE A 40 -28.14 20.99 16.40
CA ILE A 40 -27.88 19.71 15.72
C ILE A 40 -26.37 19.59 15.56
N LEU A 41 -25.81 18.50 16.10
CA LEU A 41 -24.48 18.03 15.76
C LEU A 41 -24.50 17.55 14.31
N ASN A 42 -24.23 18.45 13.37
CA ASN A 42 -23.99 18.04 11.99
C ASN A 42 -22.54 17.58 11.89
N GLN A 43 -22.35 16.27 11.89
CA GLN A 43 -21.06 15.69 11.54
C GLN A 43 -20.78 15.98 10.06
N MET A 44 -19.60 16.52 9.76
CA MET A 44 -19.20 16.78 8.38
C MET A 44 -18.60 15.51 7.78
N SER A 45 -19.39 14.84 6.94
CA SER A 45 -18.90 13.80 6.04
C SER A 45 -18.83 14.36 4.62
N TYR A 46 -17.76 14.00 3.92
CA TYR A 46 -17.57 14.29 2.50
C TYR A 46 -17.57 12.97 1.72
N CYS A 47 -18.47 12.83 0.76
CA CYS A 47 -18.47 11.68 -0.12
C CYS A 47 -17.27 11.78 -1.07
N LEU A 48 -16.37 10.80 -1.01
CA LEU A 48 -15.09 10.87 -1.74
C LEU A 48 -15.26 10.76 -3.26
N THR A 49 -16.31 10.11 -3.74
CA THR A 49 -16.59 10.04 -5.19
C THR A 49 -16.86 11.42 -5.78
N ASN A 50 -17.43 12.35 -5.01
CA ASN A 50 -17.66 13.74 -5.43
C ASN A 50 -16.36 14.54 -5.59
N LEU A 51 -15.23 14.01 -5.13
CA LEU A 51 -13.91 14.58 -5.35
C LEU A 51 -13.25 14.06 -6.64
N THR A 52 -14.01 13.40 -7.51
CA THR A 52 -13.58 13.01 -8.87
C THR A 52 -14.30 13.85 -9.92
N SER A 53 -13.72 14.01 -11.12
CA SER A 53 -14.38 14.75 -12.21
C SER A 53 -15.63 14.04 -12.76
N ASN A 54 -15.75 12.72 -12.54
CA ASN A 54 -16.91 11.93 -12.97
C ASN A 54 -17.40 10.97 -11.86
N PRO A 55 -18.09 11.51 -10.83
CA PRO A 55 -18.48 10.74 -9.64
C PRO A 55 -19.37 9.53 -9.95
N GLU A 56 -20.21 9.59 -10.98
CA GLU A 56 -21.17 8.53 -11.33
C GLU A 56 -20.50 7.28 -11.91
N ASN A 57 -19.32 7.45 -12.53
CA ASN A 57 -18.57 6.36 -13.15
C ASN A 57 -17.39 5.87 -12.30
N PHE A 58 -17.10 6.55 -11.19
CA PHE A 58 -16.01 6.15 -10.31
C PHE A 58 -16.47 5.06 -9.35
N GLN A 59 -15.78 3.92 -9.37
CA GLN A 59 -15.99 2.83 -8.43
C GLN A 59 -14.70 2.55 -7.70
N PHE A 60 -14.74 2.55 -6.37
CA PHE A 60 -13.60 2.16 -5.56
C PHE A 60 -13.21 0.71 -5.81
N SER A 61 -11.90 0.45 -5.80
CA SER A 61 -11.38 -0.91 -5.67
C SER A 61 -11.89 -1.55 -4.38
N SER A 62 -12.12 -2.86 -4.39
CA SER A 62 -12.40 -3.64 -3.20
C SER A 62 -11.39 -4.77 -3.07
N PRO A 63 -10.50 -4.76 -2.06
CA PRO A 63 -10.29 -3.68 -1.08
C PRO A 63 -9.58 -2.46 -1.69
N HIS A 64 -9.81 -1.26 -1.12
CA HIS A 64 -9.18 -0.01 -1.58
C HIS A 64 -7.90 0.32 -0.81
N SER A 65 -6.98 1.02 -1.48
CA SER A 65 -5.77 1.63 -0.90
C SER A 65 -5.74 3.15 -1.07
N SER A 66 -6.91 3.79 -1.04
CA SER A 66 -7.01 5.25 -1.05
C SER A 66 -6.34 5.83 0.19
N ALA A 67 -5.61 6.93 0.06
CA ALA A 67 -4.80 7.49 1.13
C ALA A 67 -4.61 9.01 1.01
N PHE A 68 -4.30 9.66 2.13
CA PHE A 68 -3.75 11.01 2.15
C PHE A 68 -2.23 10.96 2.09
N LEU A 69 -1.64 11.65 1.12
CA LEU A 69 -0.20 11.70 0.93
C LEU A 69 0.21 13.00 0.24
N ASN A 70 1.45 13.43 0.39
CA ASN A 70 1.97 14.55 -0.39
C ASN A 70 2.48 14.01 -1.73
N LEU A 71 1.75 14.27 -2.82
CA LEU A 71 2.14 13.87 -4.17
C LEU A 71 3.06 14.91 -4.83
N ASN A 72 3.17 16.10 -4.26
CA ASN A 72 4.09 17.13 -4.74
C ASN A 72 5.49 16.93 -4.15
N PRO A 73 6.55 17.33 -4.89
CA PRO A 73 7.88 17.42 -4.32
C PRO A 73 7.87 18.31 -3.06
N PHE A 74 8.65 17.93 -2.05
CA PHE A 74 8.65 18.61 -0.74
C PHE A 74 8.98 20.12 -0.80
N ASN A 75 9.64 20.55 -1.87
CA ASN A 75 10.05 21.94 -2.11
C ASN A 75 9.00 22.78 -2.86
N GLU A 76 7.93 22.16 -3.36
CA GLU A 76 6.81 22.84 -4.03
C GLU A 76 5.71 23.17 -3.02
N ASP A 77 5.11 22.14 -2.42
CA ASP A 77 4.23 22.27 -1.28
C ASP A 77 4.31 21.04 -0.35
N ILE A 78 3.85 21.25 0.88
CA ILE A 78 3.82 20.22 1.94
C ILE A 78 2.37 19.85 2.30
N THR A 79 1.42 20.19 1.45
CA THR A 79 0.01 19.93 1.71
C THR A 79 -0.34 18.48 1.38
N SER A 80 -1.16 17.85 2.22
CA SER A 80 -1.65 16.51 1.90
C SER A 80 -2.60 16.56 0.71
N ASP A 81 -2.28 15.78 -0.31
CA ASP A 81 -3.13 15.42 -1.43
C ASP A 81 -3.92 14.14 -1.12
N LEU A 82 -4.80 13.77 -2.04
CA LEU A 82 -5.63 12.58 -1.92
C LEU A 82 -5.39 11.65 -3.11
N TYR A 83 -5.10 10.40 -2.81
CA TYR A 83 -5.16 9.32 -3.78
C TYR A 83 -6.44 8.52 -3.57
N LEU A 84 -7.24 8.37 -4.63
CA LEU A 84 -8.37 7.44 -4.64
C LEU A 84 -8.04 6.23 -5.51
N ASN A 85 -8.10 5.05 -4.91
CA ASN A 85 -7.93 3.77 -5.60
C ASN A 85 -9.26 3.33 -6.20
N GLY A 86 -9.47 3.61 -7.48
CA GLY A 86 -10.59 3.09 -8.26
C GLY A 86 -10.30 1.67 -8.77
N ASN A 87 -11.33 0.95 -9.19
CA ASN A 87 -11.24 -0.42 -9.71
C ASN A 87 -10.41 -0.50 -11.01
N GLU A 88 -10.61 0.45 -11.93
CA GLU A 88 -9.96 0.48 -13.25
C GLU A 88 -8.83 1.52 -13.31
N LYS A 89 -8.92 2.57 -12.49
CA LYS A 89 -8.02 3.73 -12.54
C LYS A 89 -7.75 4.28 -11.15
N GLY A 90 -6.53 4.78 -10.95
CA GLY A 90 -6.16 5.58 -9.79
C GLY A 90 -6.44 7.05 -10.05
N HIS A 91 -6.74 7.82 -9.01
CA HIS A 91 -7.01 9.26 -9.11
C HIS A 91 -6.12 10.02 -8.13
N TYR A 92 -5.25 10.88 -8.64
CA TYR A 92 -4.54 11.87 -7.84
C TYR A 92 -5.35 13.16 -7.80
N ILE A 93 -5.71 13.60 -6.60
CA ILE A 93 -6.46 14.83 -6.38
C ILE A 93 -5.58 15.75 -5.57
N PHE A 94 -4.95 16.70 -6.26
CA PHE A 94 -4.03 17.64 -5.64
C PHE A 94 -4.78 18.70 -4.84
N ASN A 95 -4.35 18.90 -3.60
CA ASN A 95 -4.82 19.94 -2.73
C ASN A 95 -4.17 21.27 -3.14
N LYS A 96 -4.98 22.31 -3.36
CA LYS A 96 -4.45 23.66 -3.58
C LYS A 96 -4.47 24.44 -2.27
N PRO A 97 -3.32 24.95 -1.79
CA PRO A 97 -3.28 25.80 -0.62
C PRO A 97 -4.31 26.95 -0.68
N GLY A 98 -5.16 27.04 0.33
CA GLY A 98 -6.24 28.03 0.43
C GLY A 98 -7.49 27.74 -0.42
N LYS A 99 -7.50 26.69 -1.24
CA LYS A 99 -8.67 26.25 -2.04
C LYS A 99 -9.16 24.84 -1.70
N GLY A 100 -8.32 23.98 -1.15
CA GLY A 100 -8.68 22.60 -0.82
C GLY A 100 -8.66 21.67 -2.04
N PHE A 101 -9.43 20.59 -1.96
CA PHE A 101 -9.62 19.63 -3.04
C PHE A 101 -10.67 20.13 -4.02
N ASP A 102 -10.28 20.37 -5.27
CA ASP A 102 -11.19 20.73 -6.36
C ASP A 102 -10.96 19.79 -7.56
N PRO A 103 -11.86 18.82 -7.80
CA PRO A 103 -11.70 17.84 -8.89
C PRO A 103 -11.66 18.47 -10.28
N THR A 104 -12.26 19.66 -10.46
CA THR A 104 -12.40 20.26 -11.78
C THR A 104 -11.08 20.81 -12.33
N TYR A 105 -10.08 21.03 -11.46
CA TYR A 105 -8.81 21.63 -11.86
C TYR A 105 -7.57 20.82 -11.45
N ASN A 106 -7.70 19.87 -10.54
CA ASN A 106 -6.55 19.27 -9.85
C ASN A 106 -6.57 17.74 -9.86
N GLU A 107 -7.42 17.11 -10.67
CA GLU A 107 -7.45 15.67 -10.80
C GLU A 107 -6.51 15.20 -11.93
N VAL A 108 -5.67 14.21 -11.61
CA VAL A 108 -4.90 13.45 -12.59
C VAL A 108 -5.31 11.99 -12.52
N ILE A 109 -5.86 11.50 -13.62
CA ILE A 109 -6.29 10.11 -13.76
C ILE A 109 -5.09 9.24 -14.18
N ILE A 110 -4.87 8.17 -13.42
CA ILE A 110 -3.82 7.18 -13.61
C ILE A 110 -4.46 5.91 -14.15
N THR A 111 -4.08 5.52 -15.37
CA THR A 111 -4.43 4.22 -15.91
C THR A 111 -3.50 3.17 -15.32
N TYR A 112 -4.06 2.14 -14.67
CA TYR A 112 -3.26 1.00 -14.21
C TYR A 112 -2.65 0.25 -15.40
N PRO A 113 -1.56 -0.50 -15.19
CA PRO A 113 -0.95 -1.26 -16.26
C PRO A 113 -1.90 -2.41 -16.68
N GLU A 114 -1.74 -2.92 -17.90
CA GLU A 114 -2.70 -3.84 -18.54
C GLU A 114 -2.84 -5.24 -17.88
N GLN A 115 -2.23 -5.45 -16.72
CA GLN A 115 -2.33 -6.70 -15.98
C GLN A 115 -3.71 -6.84 -15.31
N THR A 116 -4.23 -8.06 -15.29
CA THR A 116 -5.56 -8.37 -14.75
C THR A 116 -5.59 -8.43 -13.23
N ILE A 117 -4.46 -8.75 -12.60
CA ILE A 117 -4.37 -8.96 -11.15
C ILE A 117 -3.31 -8.02 -10.60
N GLN A 118 -3.75 -7.16 -9.70
CA GLN A 118 -2.94 -6.15 -9.03
C GLN A 118 -3.23 -6.16 -7.54
N GLY A 119 -2.22 -5.88 -6.73
CA GLY A 119 -2.39 -5.65 -5.30
C GLY A 119 -2.65 -4.18 -5.00
N GLN A 120 -2.38 -3.78 -3.76
CA GLN A 120 -2.61 -2.41 -3.29
C GLN A 120 -1.53 -1.46 -3.80
N SER A 121 -1.91 -0.21 -4.01
CA SER A 121 -0.96 0.87 -4.29
C SER A 121 -0.13 1.19 -3.06
N ILE A 122 1.16 1.45 -3.30
CA ILE A 122 2.09 1.95 -2.30
C ILE A 122 2.75 3.23 -2.82
N PHE A 123 3.18 4.07 -1.88
CA PHE A 123 3.87 5.32 -2.17
C PHE A 123 5.14 5.40 -1.33
N LEU A 124 6.27 5.59 -1.99
CA LEU A 124 7.61 5.68 -1.39
C LEU A 124 8.56 6.39 -2.35
N ASP A 125 9.62 6.98 -1.82
CA ASP A 125 10.67 7.60 -2.61
C ASP A 125 11.74 6.54 -2.96
N VAL A 126 11.66 5.95 -4.15
CA VAL A 126 12.47 4.77 -4.51
C VAL A 126 13.95 5.12 -4.65
N ASN A 127 14.25 6.33 -5.11
CA ASN A 127 15.59 6.79 -5.48
C ASN A 127 16.13 7.89 -4.55
N TYR A 128 15.39 8.25 -3.50
CA TYR A 128 15.72 9.29 -2.53
C TYR A 128 15.82 10.70 -3.16
N ASP A 129 14.96 11.02 -4.11
CA ASP A 129 14.92 12.33 -4.79
C ASP A 129 13.97 13.37 -4.14
N GLY A 130 13.24 12.96 -3.10
CA GLY A 130 12.29 13.79 -2.37
C GLY A 130 10.86 13.73 -2.91
N THR A 131 10.58 12.84 -3.86
CA THR A 131 9.24 12.64 -4.46
C THR A 131 8.72 11.25 -4.14
N LEU A 132 7.42 11.12 -3.84
CA LEU A 132 6.78 9.82 -3.70
C LEU A 132 6.48 9.22 -5.08
N ASP A 133 7.02 8.03 -5.33
CA ASP A 133 6.70 7.18 -6.47
C ASP A 133 5.53 6.27 -6.16
N HIS A 134 4.67 6.03 -7.15
CA HIS A 134 3.52 5.12 -7.03
C HIS A 134 3.88 3.75 -7.59
N LEU A 135 3.90 2.75 -6.72
CA LEU A 135 4.17 1.36 -7.09
C LEU A 135 2.94 0.48 -6.84
N ILE A 136 2.80 -0.57 -7.66
CA ILE A 136 1.80 -1.63 -7.47
C ILE A 136 2.43 -3.02 -7.71
N PRO A 137 2.17 -4.02 -6.87
CA PRO A 137 2.48 -5.40 -7.18
C PRO A 137 1.48 -5.94 -8.21
N VAL A 138 1.95 -6.67 -9.22
CA VAL A 138 1.12 -7.20 -10.31
C VAL A 138 1.45 -8.65 -10.61
N CYS A 139 0.45 -9.38 -11.11
CA CYS A 139 0.68 -10.62 -11.83
C CYS A 139 0.85 -10.32 -13.33
N MET A 140 2.00 -10.70 -13.89
CA MET A 140 2.27 -10.59 -15.33
C MET A 140 1.81 -11.81 -16.12
N ASP A 141 1.46 -12.91 -15.45
CA ASP A 141 0.90 -14.10 -16.09
C ASP A 141 -0.58 -13.89 -16.49
N LYS A 142 -0.81 -13.74 -17.79
CA LYS A 142 -2.16 -13.52 -18.36
C LYS A 142 -3.12 -14.69 -18.15
N LYS A 143 -2.63 -15.87 -17.78
CA LYS A 143 -3.47 -17.06 -17.52
C LYS A 143 -3.84 -17.19 -16.05
N ALA A 144 -3.20 -16.44 -15.17
CA ALA A 144 -3.48 -16.48 -13.75
C ALA A 144 -4.85 -15.86 -13.45
N THR A 145 -5.50 -16.39 -12.42
CA THR A 145 -6.81 -15.94 -11.92
C THR A 145 -6.72 -15.31 -10.53
N SER A 146 -5.58 -15.51 -9.85
CA SER A 146 -5.24 -14.95 -8.56
C SER A 146 -3.72 -14.74 -8.47
N PHE A 147 -3.23 -14.17 -7.36
CA PHE A 147 -1.79 -14.18 -7.13
C PHE A 147 -1.26 -15.58 -6.79
N ASN A 148 -2.07 -16.47 -6.21
CA ASN A 148 -1.60 -17.79 -5.78
C ASN A 148 -1.26 -18.74 -6.94
N ASP A 149 -1.84 -18.54 -8.13
CA ASP A 149 -1.53 -19.28 -9.37
C ASP A 149 -0.64 -18.49 -10.34
N CYS A 150 -0.25 -17.27 -9.97
CA CYS A 150 0.58 -16.42 -10.80
C CYS A 150 2.02 -16.94 -10.87
N ARG A 151 2.51 -17.22 -12.07
CA ARG A 151 3.87 -17.74 -12.27
C ARG A 151 4.92 -16.67 -12.56
N GLN A 152 4.48 -15.45 -12.81
CA GLN A 152 5.35 -14.33 -13.14
C GLN A 152 4.82 -13.07 -12.45
N ILE A 153 5.47 -12.65 -11.38
CA ILE A 153 5.12 -11.44 -10.63
C ILE A 153 6.01 -10.26 -11.00
N GLY A 154 5.51 -9.05 -10.80
CA GLY A 154 6.25 -7.81 -10.98
C GLY A 154 5.86 -6.77 -9.93
N ILE A 155 6.70 -5.75 -9.79
CA ILE A 155 6.35 -4.52 -9.06
C ILE A 155 6.45 -3.41 -10.09
N MET A 156 5.32 -2.81 -10.45
CA MET A 156 5.26 -1.76 -11.46
C MET A 156 5.35 -0.41 -10.77
N ALA A 157 6.31 0.41 -11.16
CA ALA A 157 6.46 1.80 -10.74
C ALA A 157 5.99 2.74 -11.86
N LEU A 158 5.16 3.72 -11.51
CA LEU A 158 4.65 4.71 -12.46
C LEU A 158 5.66 5.84 -12.64
N ASP A 159 6.19 5.98 -13.85
CA ASP A 159 6.84 7.23 -14.26
C ASP A 159 5.76 8.27 -14.55
N ARG A 160 5.63 9.26 -13.66
CA ARG A 160 4.63 10.33 -13.77
C ARG A 160 4.84 11.24 -14.98
N THR A 161 6.07 11.31 -15.51
CA THR A 161 6.41 12.15 -16.68
C THR A 161 5.88 11.51 -17.95
N THR A 162 6.19 10.22 -18.17
CA THR A 162 5.78 9.49 -19.37
C THR A 162 4.42 8.81 -19.21
N LYS A 163 3.86 8.79 -17.99
CA LYS A 163 2.64 8.06 -17.61
C LYS A 163 2.72 6.57 -17.94
N SER A 164 3.93 6.02 -17.90
CA SER A 164 4.22 4.62 -18.23
C SER A 164 4.65 3.86 -16.99
N TRP A 165 4.33 2.57 -16.96
CA TRP A 165 4.67 1.68 -15.86
C TRP A 165 5.91 0.86 -16.18
N PHE A 166 6.85 0.79 -15.24
CA PHE A 166 8.10 0.06 -15.37
C PHE A 166 8.21 -1.02 -14.31
N ASN A 167 8.59 -2.24 -14.68
CA ASN A 167 8.85 -3.29 -13.69
C ASN A 167 10.17 -3.00 -12.97
N VAL A 168 10.08 -2.75 -11.67
CA VAL A 168 11.20 -2.50 -10.77
C VAL A 168 11.50 -3.69 -9.85
N LEU A 169 10.78 -4.82 -9.99
CA LEU A 169 11.17 -6.08 -9.36
C LEU A 169 12.27 -6.75 -10.19
N ASP A 170 13.40 -7.07 -9.57
CA ASP A 170 14.44 -7.87 -10.21
C ASP A 170 13.95 -9.31 -10.42
N GLU A 171 14.52 -9.99 -11.40
CA GLU A 171 14.14 -11.38 -11.67
C GLU A 171 14.43 -12.25 -10.45
N ILE A 172 13.41 -12.98 -9.97
CA ILE A 172 13.58 -13.95 -8.88
C ILE A 172 14.24 -15.19 -9.47
N ARG A 173 15.51 -15.44 -9.12
CA ARG A 173 16.30 -16.52 -9.71
C ARG A 173 16.29 -17.77 -8.83
N ASP A 174 16.58 -18.92 -9.44
CA ASP A 174 16.66 -20.22 -8.75
C ASP A 174 17.68 -20.20 -7.58
N ASP A 175 18.76 -19.44 -7.68
CA ASP A 175 19.78 -19.31 -6.62
C ASP A 175 19.32 -18.45 -5.45
N ASP A 176 18.40 -17.52 -5.69
CA ASP A 176 17.72 -16.85 -4.59
C ASP A 176 16.87 -17.89 -3.84
N ILE A 177 16.26 -18.87 -4.51
CA ILE A 177 15.36 -19.84 -3.87
C ILE A 177 16.14 -21.00 -3.26
N VAL A 178 16.36 -20.95 -1.94
CA VAL A 178 17.08 -22.00 -1.17
C VAL A 178 16.54 -23.42 -1.50
N ASN A 179 17.35 -24.18 -2.25
CA ASN A 179 17.23 -25.63 -2.54
C ASN A 179 16.03 -26.15 -3.38
N SER A 180 15.36 -25.36 -4.22
CA SER A 180 14.49 -25.93 -5.26
C SER A 180 14.05 -24.90 -6.30
N LYS A 181 13.81 -25.33 -7.54
CA LYS A 181 13.13 -24.57 -8.61
C LYS A 181 11.68 -24.27 -8.22
N ARG A 182 11.45 -23.40 -7.24
CA ARG A 182 10.09 -23.00 -6.82
C ARG A 182 9.65 -21.82 -7.66
N THR A 183 8.38 -21.76 -7.97
CA THR A 183 7.77 -20.54 -8.46
C THR A 183 7.17 -19.80 -7.28
N LEU A 184 7.68 -18.60 -7.01
CA LEU A 184 7.16 -17.73 -5.95
C LEU A 184 6.23 -16.69 -6.56
N SER A 185 5.16 -16.39 -5.83
CA SER A 185 4.24 -15.31 -6.15
C SER A 185 3.91 -14.51 -4.90
N PHE A 186 3.29 -13.35 -5.07
CA PHE A 186 2.61 -12.70 -3.95
C PHE A 186 1.49 -13.60 -3.42
N SER A 187 1.21 -13.52 -2.13
CA SER A 187 0.17 -14.34 -1.52
C SER A 187 -1.11 -13.54 -1.30
N ASN A 188 -2.21 -14.04 -1.85
CA ASN A 188 -3.54 -13.62 -1.40
C ASN A 188 -3.78 -14.23 -0.02
N GLN A 189 -3.86 -13.38 0.98
CA GLN A 189 -3.96 -13.82 2.35
C GLN A 189 -5.41 -13.87 2.82
N SER A 190 -5.80 -14.96 3.46
CA SER A 190 -7.06 -15.05 4.19
C SER A 190 -6.80 -15.54 5.61
N PHE A 191 -7.50 -14.96 6.58
CA PHE A 191 -7.34 -15.29 7.99
C PHE A 191 -8.68 -15.60 8.64
N PHE A 192 -8.58 -16.27 9.79
CA PHE A 192 -9.71 -16.61 10.66
C PHE A 192 -10.72 -17.57 10.04
N GLY A 193 -10.25 -18.54 9.23
CA GLY A 193 -11.03 -19.69 8.76
C GLY A 193 -12.44 -19.30 8.28
N ASP A 194 -13.45 -19.69 9.06
CA ASP A 194 -14.89 -19.51 8.78
C ASP A 194 -15.35 -18.04 8.61
N LEU A 195 -14.55 -17.05 9.04
CA LEU A 195 -14.86 -15.63 8.87
C LEU A 195 -14.38 -15.06 7.52
N GLU A 196 -13.59 -15.82 6.74
CA GLU A 196 -13.03 -15.44 5.43
C GLU A 196 -12.59 -13.97 5.37
N ILE A 197 -11.71 -13.54 6.29
CA ILE A 197 -11.16 -12.19 6.24
C ILE A 197 -10.01 -12.19 5.24
N TRP A 198 -10.22 -11.54 4.09
CA TRP A 198 -9.21 -11.41 3.04
C TRP A 198 -8.36 -10.16 3.26
N ALA A 199 -7.05 -10.31 3.31
CA ALA A 199 -6.11 -9.21 3.22
C ALA A 199 -5.53 -9.14 1.80
N PRO A 200 -5.54 -7.95 1.18
CA PRO A 200 -4.98 -7.82 -0.15
C PRO A 200 -3.46 -7.93 -0.13
N VAL A 201 -2.89 -8.28 -1.29
CA VAL A 201 -1.46 -8.19 -1.52
C VAL A 201 -1.02 -6.74 -1.30
N THR A 202 -0.14 -6.54 -0.34
CA THR A 202 0.42 -5.24 0.04
C THR A 202 1.93 -5.37 0.24
N LEU A 203 2.63 -4.29 -0.06
CA LEU A 203 4.07 -4.15 0.13
C LEU A 203 4.27 -3.17 1.29
N ARG A 204 5.02 -3.58 2.31
CA ARG A 204 5.26 -2.78 3.51
C ARG A 204 6.61 -2.11 3.39
N VAL A 205 6.64 -0.80 3.52
CA VAL A 205 7.81 0.02 3.20
C VAL A 205 8.61 0.34 4.46
N GLY A 206 9.93 0.14 4.40
CA GLY A 206 10.85 0.57 5.46
C GLY A 206 12.31 0.31 5.10
N ASP A 207 13.22 1.18 5.54
CA ASP A 207 14.67 0.95 5.42
C ASP A 207 15.11 -0.05 6.50
N LEU A 208 15.37 -1.30 6.12
CA LEU A 208 15.71 -2.38 7.04
C LEU A 208 17.21 -2.59 7.19
N ASN A 209 17.96 -2.27 6.13
CA ASN A 209 19.41 -2.44 6.07
C ASN A 209 20.19 -1.15 6.42
N TYR A 210 19.49 -0.03 6.67
CA TYR A 210 20.03 1.29 7.00
C TYR A 210 20.89 1.90 5.90
N ASP A 211 20.58 1.59 4.64
CA ASP A 211 21.29 2.14 3.48
C ASP A 211 20.66 3.43 2.93
N THR A 212 19.66 3.99 3.64
CA THR A 212 18.87 5.19 3.30
C THR A 212 17.77 4.94 2.27
N TYR A 213 17.78 3.84 1.54
CA TYR A 213 16.77 3.52 0.55
C TYR A 213 15.67 2.65 1.17
N PRO A 214 14.39 2.94 0.91
CA PRO A 214 13.31 2.15 1.48
C PRO A 214 13.26 0.76 0.86
N ASP A 215 13.33 -0.28 1.70
CA ASP A 215 13.08 -1.67 1.32
C ASP A 215 11.59 -2.02 1.42
N LEU A 216 11.24 -3.20 0.90
CA LEU A 216 9.89 -3.74 0.96
C LEU A 216 9.83 -5.04 1.74
N VAL A 217 8.76 -5.23 2.49
CA VAL A 217 8.40 -6.52 3.10
C VAL A 217 7.06 -6.95 2.57
N THR A 218 6.95 -8.23 2.20
CA THR A 218 5.69 -8.82 1.78
C THR A 218 5.64 -10.30 2.10
N VAL A 219 4.54 -10.95 1.75
CA VAL A 219 4.36 -12.39 1.91
C VAL A 219 4.26 -13.05 0.55
N PHE A 220 5.15 -13.99 0.30
CA PHE A 220 5.12 -14.84 -0.87
C PHE A 220 4.43 -16.17 -0.60
N VAL A 221 3.93 -16.79 -1.66
CA VAL A 221 3.44 -18.17 -1.68
C VAL A 221 4.27 -18.99 -2.67
N ASP A 222 4.55 -20.23 -2.29
CA ASP A 222 5.12 -21.24 -3.18
C ASP A 222 3.99 -21.88 -4.01
N CYS A 223 3.94 -21.52 -5.29
CA CYS A 223 2.93 -21.98 -6.25
C CYS A 223 3.11 -23.45 -6.65
N ASP A 224 4.24 -24.08 -6.32
CA ASP A 224 4.52 -25.49 -6.60
C ASP A 224 4.22 -26.38 -5.39
N SER A 225 3.99 -25.79 -4.22
CA SER A 225 3.59 -26.52 -3.02
C SER A 225 2.13 -26.93 -3.06
N SER A 226 1.87 -28.22 -2.82
CA SER A 226 0.51 -28.74 -2.65
C SER A 226 -0.22 -28.21 -1.40
N ARG A 227 0.49 -27.51 -0.52
CA ARG A 227 -0.05 -26.90 0.71
C ARG A 227 -0.02 -25.36 0.68
N SER A 228 0.26 -24.74 -0.48
CA SER A 228 0.33 -23.27 -0.63
C SER A 228 1.13 -22.60 0.49
N ARG A 229 2.40 -23.03 0.66
CA ARG A 229 3.22 -22.56 1.78
C ARG A 229 3.53 -21.08 1.58
N THR A 230 3.35 -20.29 2.64
CA THR A 230 3.63 -18.85 2.63
C THR A 230 4.87 -18.51 3.44
N PHE A 231 5.59 -17.48 2.99
CA PHE A 231 6.86 -17.03 3.57
C PHE A 231 6.90 -15.51 3.57
N ALA A 232 7.37 -14.92 4.66
CA ALA A 232 7.74 -13.52 4.63
C ALA A 232 9.05 -13.35 3.86
N VAL A 233 9.13 -12.30 3.04
CA VAL A 233 10.32 -11.96 2.28
C VAL A 233 10.64 -10.48 2.42
N ILE A 234 11.93 -10.15 2.34
CA ILE A 234 12.41 -8.78 2.21
C ILE A 234 12.83 -8.61 0.75
N LEU A 235 12.42 -7.50 0.14
CA LEU A 235 12.89 -7.08 -1.17
C LEU A 235 13.75 -5.84 -0.96
N PHE A 236 15.06 -6.00 -1.07
CA PHE A 236 16.02 -4.92 -0.87
C PHE A 236 16.03 -3.98 -2.05
N ASN A 237 16.00 -2.68 -1.76
CA ASN A 237 16.15 -1.66 -2.77
C ASN A 237 17.64 -1.55 -3.15
N VAL A 238 18.00 -1.93 -4.37
CA VAL A 238 19.38 -1.97 -4.86
C VAL A 238 19.54 -1.12 -6.12
N ALA A 239 20.75 -0.58 -6.33
CA ALA A 239 21.07 0.17 -7.54
C ALA A 239 20.91 -0.71 -8.80
N HIS A 240 20.24 -0.17 -9.82
CA HIS A 240 20.11 -0.81 -11.12
C HIS A 240 21.34 -0.50 -11.98
N ASN A 241 22.24 -1.47 -12.10
CA ASN A 241 23.51 -1.32 -12.81
C ASN A 241 23.48 -1.83 -14.27
N ASP A 242 22.33 -2.34 -14.75
CA ASP A 242 22.25 -2.87 -16.11
C ASP A 242 22.10 -1.76 -17.14
N SER A 243 23.08 -1.67 -18.05
CA SER A 243 23.11 -0.73 -19.16
C SER A 243 22.10 -1.02 -20.28
N GLY A 244 21.38 -2.15 -20.21
CA GLY A 244 20.53 -2.66 -21.31
C GLY A 244 19.06 -2.27 -21.24
N THR A 245 18.54 -1.88 -20.06
CA THR A 245 17.14 -1.47 -19.87
C THR A 245 17.10 -0.10 -19.20
N VAL A 246 16.39 0.84 -19.84
CA VAL A 246 16.16 2.17 -19.26
C VAL A 246 15.17 2.01 -18.11
N ASN A 247 15.70 2.07 -16.88
CA ASN A 247 14.91 2.16 -15.66
C ASN A 247 14.98 3.62 -15.17
N PRO A 248 13.88 4.40 -15.26
CA PRO A 248 13.90 5.82 -14.91
C PRO A 248 14.17 6.06 -13.41
N PHE A 249 13.94 5.05 -12.56
CA PHE A 249 14.16 5.13 -11.12
C PHE A 249 15.62 4.84 -10.72
N GLY A 250 16.43 4.26 -11.62
CA GLY A 250 17.82 3.89 -11.32
C GLY A 250 17.99 2.82 -10.23
N ARG A 251 16.90 2.28 -9.68
CA ARG A 251 16.90 1.25 -8.63
C ARG A 251 15.86 0.16 -8.88
N LYS A 252 16.08 -1.01 -8.29
CA LYS A 252 15.20 -2.19 -8.37
C LYS A 252 15.11 -2.86 -7.00
N PHE A 253 14.08 -3.68 -6.83
CA PHE A 253 13.87 -4.50 -5.65
C PHE A 253 14.37 -5.91 -5.91
N LYS A 254 15.35 -6.35 -5.13
CA LYS A 254 15.93 -7.69 -5.22
C LYS A 254 15.50 -8.52 -4.02
N LEU A 255 15.11 -9.77 -4.26
CA LEU A 255 14.76 -10.71 -3.21
C LEU A 255 15.94 -10.94 -2.24
N GLY A 256 15.66 -10.81 -0.94
CA GLY A 256 16.58 -11.09 0.14
C GLY A 256 15.93 -12.00 1.18
N TRP A 257 16.57 -13.13 1.44
CA TRP A 257 16.10 -14.08 2.45
C TRP A 257 16.62 -13.74 3.83
N MET A 258 15.75 -13.96 4.81
CA MET A 258 16.12 -13.99 6.22
C MET A 258 16.83 -15.31 6.51
N SER A 259 17.80 -15.31 7.44
CA SER A 259 18.53 -16.53 7.80
C SER A 259 17.59 -17.65 8.26
N ASP A 260 16.58 -17.31 9.08
CA ASP A 260 15.49 -18.19 9.48
C ASP A 260 14.17 -17.65 8.93
N THR A 261 13.84 -18.02 7.70
CA THR A 261 12.61 -17.55 7.05
C THR A 261 11.38 -18.26 7.66
N PRO A 262 10.42 -17.53 8.25
CA PRO A 262 9.23 -18.15 8.82
C PRO A 262 8.32 -18.69 7.72
N GLU A 263 7.76 -19.88 7.97
CA GLU A 263 6.71 -20.50 7.14
C GLU A 263 5.32 -20.24 7.72
N ASN A 264 4.28 -20.44 6.90
CA ASN A 264 2.87 -20.20 7.25
C ASN A 264 2.64 -18.76 7.71
N VAL A 265 3.33 -17.82 7.07
CA VAL A 265 3.15 -16.39 7.33
C VAL A 265 1.80 -15.96 6.78
N ALA A 266 0.99 -15.44 7.68
CA ALA A 266 -0.28 -14.81 7.40
C ALA A 266 -0.08 -13.33 7.03
N LEU A 267 0.58 -12.58 7.91
CA LEU A 267 0.84 -11.15 7.69
C LEU A 267 2.28 -10.81 7.97
N ALA A 268 2.78 -9.81 7.25
CA ALA A 268 4.04 -9.16 7.55
C ALA A 268 3.83 -7.64 7.59
N THR A 269 4.52 -6.97 8.51
CA THR A 269 4.60 -5.51 8.60
C THR A 269 5.94 -5.07 9.17
N VAL A 270 6.31 -3.82 8.93
CA VAL A 270 7.46 -3.18 9.57
C VAL A 270 6.99 -2.27 10.70
N PHE A 271 7.79 -2.15 11.76
CA PHE A 271 7.47 -1.30 12.90
C PHE A 271 8.73 -0.89 13.66
N ASP A 272 8.81 0.35 14.15
CA ASP A 272 9.83 0.77 15.12
C ASP A 272 9.37 0.40 16.53
N LEU A 273 9.60 -0.86 16.92
CA LEU A 273 9.12 -1.40 18.19
C LEU A 273 9.77 -0.74 19.41
N TYR A 274 10.98 -0.23 19.24
CA TYR A 274 11.78 0.32 20.34
C TYR A 274 11.78 1.85 20.38
N ASN A 275 11.07 2.51 19.45
CA ASN A 275 11.02 3.96 19.26
C ASN A 275 12.43 4.60 19.15
N ASN A 276 13.36 3.92 18.49
CA ASN A 276 14.74 4.34 18.35
C ASN A 276 15.15 4.59 16.90
N GLY A 277 14.18 4.69 15.99
CA GLY A 277 14.38 4.84 14.55
C GLY A 277 14.77 3.54 13.87
N ARG A 278 14.79 2.40 14.58
CA ARG A 278 15.16 1.11 14.02
C ARG A 278 13.94 0.25 13.79
N LEU A 279 13.75 -0.14 12.54
CA LEU A 279 12.65 -0.98 12.11
C LEU A 279 12.95 -2.45 12.41
N VAL A 280 11.94 -3.13 12.95
CA VAL A 280 11.85 -4.59 12.98
C VAL A 280 10.73 -5.03 12.05
N VAL A 281 10.83 -6.25 11.57
CA VAL A 281 9.76 -6.88 10.81
C VAL A 281 8.92 -7.73 11.75
N LEU A 282 7.63 -7.47 11.82
CA LEU A 282 6.66 -8.26 12.57
C LEU A 282 5.95 -9.21 11.62
N PHE A 283 5.88 -10.49 12.00
CA PHE A 283 5.15 -11.52 11.26
C PHE A 283 4.06 -12.11 12.12
N THR A 284 2.89 -12.28 11.55
CA THR A 284 1.86 -13.15 12.11
C THR A 284 1.95 -14.49 11.40
N ILE A 285 2.24 -15.56 12.14
CA ILE A 285 2.30 -16.93 11.66
C ILE A 285 1.05 -17.69 12.08
N GLU A 286 0.52 -18.51 11.19
CA GLU A 286 -0.52 -19.47 11.52
C GLU A 286 0.13 -20.73 12.12
N THR A 287 -0.12 -20.99 13.41
CA THR A 287 0.37 -22.22 14.04
C THR A 287 -0.59 -23.38 13.77
N ASN A 288 -1.89 -23.07 13.77
CA ASN A 288 -3.01 -23.97 13.53
C ASN A 288 -4.16 -23.17 12.89
N ALA A 289 -5.17 -23.83 12.31
CA ALA A 289 -6.29 -23.23 11.55
C ALA A 289 -7.00 -22.00 12.18
N THR A 290 -6.91 -21.82 13.50
CA THR A 290 -7.57 -20.73 14.23
C THR A 290 -6.61 -19.97 15.16
N THR A 291 -5.34 -20.36 15.20
CA THR A 291 -4.36 -19.80 16.16
C THR A 291 -3.23 -19.13 15.41
N TYR A 292 -3.04 -17.86 15.74
CA TYR A 292 -2.01 -17.02 15.17
C TYR A 292 -1.04 -16.59 16.25
N GLN A 293 0.25 -16.59 15.93
CA GLN A 293 1.31 -16.07 16.79
C GLN A 293 2.02 -14.94 16.06
N THR A 294 2.32 -13.86 16.79
CA THR A 294 3.18 -12.80 16.26
C THR A 294 4.61 -13.01 16.74
N ILE A 295 5.54 -13.03 15.79
CA ILE A 295 6.99 -13.05 16.02
C ILE A 295 7.61 -11.82 15.36
N TYR A 296 8.86 -11.52 15.68
CA TYR A 296 9.59 -10.43 15.05
C TYR A 296 10.94 -10.90 14.54
N TYR A 297 11.44 -10.22 13.52
CA TYR A 297 12.75 -10.36 12.95
C TYR A 297 13.45 -9.01 12.90
N ASP A 298 14.72 -9.02 13.25
CA ASP A 298 15.52 -7.81 13.32
C ASP A 298 16.79 -7.99 12.48
N TYR A 299 16.74 -7.46 11.25
CA TYR A 299 17.80 -7.55 10.27
C TYR A 299 19.14 -7.06 10.81
N PHE A 300 19.13 -5.96 11.56
CA PHE A 300 20.36 -5.40 12.11
C PHE A 300 20.97 -6.33 13.15
N ILE A 301 20.20 -7.03 14.00
CA ILE A 301 20.77 -7.99 14.95
C ILE A 301 21.38 -9.16 14.19
N GLU A 302 20.69 -9.69 13.18
CA GLU A 302 21.20 -10.81 12.39
C GLU A 302 22.53 -10.47 11.71
N LYS A 303 22.63 -9.29 11.09
CA LYS A 303 23.83 -8.88 10.35
C LYS A 303 24.90 -8.22 11.21
N ALA A 304 24.57 -7.61 12.35
CA ALA A 304 25.57 -7.03 13.28
C ALA A 304 26.49 -8.10 13.89
N VAL A 305 26.03 -9.36 13.98
CA VAL A 305 26.89 -10.49 14.37
C VAL A 305 28.07 -10.69 13.39
N TYR A 306 27.98 -10.19 12.15
CA TYR A 306 29.07 -10.25 11.17
C TYR A 306 30.05 -9.07 11.21
N TYR A 307 29.76 -7.99 11.94
CA TYR A 307 30.64 -6.81 12.07
C TYR A 307 31.40 -6.74 13.40
N SER A 308 31.41 -7.84 14.17
CA SER A 308 32.16 -7.98 15.42
C SER A 308 33.26 -9.04 15.32
N PHE A 309 34.10 -8.95 14.28
CA PHE A 309 35.41 -9.62 14.20
C PHE A 309 36.44 -8.73 13.50
#